data_AF-A0A7V2LUK2-F1
#
_entry.id   AF-A0A7V2LUK2-F1
#
_cell.length_a   1.000
_cell.length_b   1.000
_cell.length_c   1.000
_cell.angle_alpha   90.00
_cell.angle_beta   90.00
_cell.angle_gamma   90.00
#
_symmetry.space_group_name_H-M   'P 1'
#
loop_
_entity.id
_entity.type
_entity.pdbx_description
1 polymer ?
#
loop_
_entity_poly.entity_id
_entity_poly.type
_entity_poly.pdbx_seq_one_letter_code
_entity_poly.pdbx_strand_id
1 'polypeptide(L)' 'MAEVVAQLAALADPQAAQGMACYGITGHKVYGVRVPQLRRPARSIGRGLCSWPGWR' A
#
# COMPACT_ATOMS: atom_id res chain seq x y z
N MET A 1 -3.22 5.46 11.60
CA MET A 1 -2.10 4.60 11.11
C MET A 1 -2.52 3.14 10.94
N ALA A 2 -3.18 2.51 11.92
CA ALA A 2 -3.63 1.12 11.84
C ALA A 2 -4.59 0.83 10.66
N GLU A 3 -5.44 1.78 10.31
CA GLU A 3 -6.48 1.62 9.27
C GLU A 3 -5.91 1.45 7.85
N VAL A 4 -4.81 2.15 7.54
CA VAL A 4 -4.14 2.03 6.23
C VAL A 4 -3.47 0.66 6.09
N VAL A 5 -2.87 0.16 7.17
CA VAL A 5 -2.25 -1.18 7.19
C VAL A 5 -3.29 -2.27 7.01
N ALA A 6 -4.47 -2.13 7.63
CA ALA A 6 -5.59 -3.06 7.45
C ALA A 6 -6.10 -3.06 5.99
N GLN A 7 -6.24 -1.88 5.38
CA GLN A 7 -6.61 -1.77 3.97
C GLN A 7 -5.58 -2.38 3.02
N LEU A 8 -4.29 -2.18 3.28
CA LEU A 8 -3.21 -2.79 2.50
C LEU A 8 -3.18 -4.32 2.67
N ALA A 9 -3.43 -4.81 3.87
CA ALA A 9 -3.54 -6.24 4.15
C ALA A 9 -4.72 -6.89 3.42
N ALA A 10 -5.86 -6.18 3.32
CA ALA A 10 -7.03 -6.65 2.57
C ALA A 10 -6.80 -6.69 1.04
N LEU A 11 -5.87 -5.89 0.54
CA LEU A 11 -5.47 -5.85 -0.88
C LEU A 11 -4.28 -6.76 -1.19
N ALA A 12 -3.86 -7.60 -0.25
CA ALA A 12 -2.68 -8.43 -0.41
C ALA A 12 -2.86 -9.47 -1.52
N ASP A 13 -1.85 -9.62 -2.38
CA ASP A 13 -1.82 -10.58 -3.48
C ASP A 13 -0.53 -11.43 -3.38
N PRO A 14 -0.64 -12.72 -3.02
CA PRO A 14 0.53 -13.58 -2.86
C PRO A 14 1.25 -13.84 -4.19
N GLN A 15 0.54 -13.82 -5.32
CA GLN A 15 1.16 -13.99 -6.64
C GLN A 15 2.01 -12.78 -7.00
N ALA A 16 1.52 -11.58 -6.70
CA ALA A 16 2.32 -10.37 -6.86
C ALA A 16 3.49 -10.31 -5.88
N ALA A 17 3.33 -10.78 -4.63
CA ALA A 17 4.44 -10.91 -3.69
C ALA A 17 5.51 -11.89 -4.19
N GLN A 18 5.12 -13.01 -4.77
CA GLN A 18 6.05 -13.96 -5.39
C GLN A 18 6.78 -13.33 -6.58
N GLY A 19 6.06 -12.62 -7.45
CA GLY A 19 6.66 -11.86 -8.55
C GLY A 19 7.69 -10.83 -8.05
N MET A 20 7.37 -10.08 -6.99
CA MET A 20 8.29 -9.14 -6.34
C MET A 20 9.55 -9.83 -5.80
N ALA A 21 9.40 -11.00 -5.17
CA ALA A 21 10.52 -11.79 -4.68
C ALA A 21 11.46 -12.25 -5.81
N CYS A 22 10.93 -12.60 -6.98
CA CYS A 22 11.74 -12.93 -8.16
C CYS A 22 12.62 -11.77 -8.63
N TYR A 23 12.22 -10.52 -8.36
CA TYR A 23 13.01 -9.31 -8.63
C TYR A 23 13.88 -8.87 -7.44
N GLY A 24 14.01 -9.70 -6.41
CA GLY A 24 14.82 -9.40 -5.22
C GLY A 24 14.15 -8.46 -4.22
N ILE A 25 12.89 -8.09 -4.44
CA ILE A 25 12.12 -7.26 -3.50
C ILE A 25 11.62 -8.17 -2.39
N THR A 26 12.34 -8.19 -1.28
CA THR A 26 12.05 -9.00 -0.10
C THR A 26 12.05 -8.14 1.16
N GLY A 27 11.31 -8.57 2.19
CA GLY A 27 11.22 -7.86 3.46
C GLY A 27 10.47 -8.68 4.50
N HIS A 28 10.51 -8.26 5.76
CA HIS A 28 9.89 -8.99 6.87
C HIS A 28 8.37 -9.17 6.71
N LYS A 29 7.70 -8.22 6.04
CA LYS A 29 6.29 -8.34 5.70
C LYS A 29 6.02 -7.68 4.34
N VAL A 30 5.65 -8.50 3.35
CA VAL A 30 5.35 -8.05 1.99
C VAL A 30 3.91 -8.42 1.68
N TYR A 31 3.08 -7.40 1.43
CA TYR A 31 1.66 -7.59 1.11
C TYR A 31 1.42 -7.84 -0.39
N GLY A 32 2.40 -7.55 -1.27
CA GLY A 32 2.24 -7.82 -2.70
C GLY A 32 1.18 -6.96 -3.39
N VAL A 33 0.99 -5.69 -2.98
CA VAL A 33 -0.05 -4.84 -3.57
C VAL A 33 0.42 -4.26 -4.90
N ARG A 34 -0.34 -4.45 -5.98
CA ARG A 34 -0.02 -3.88 -7.30
C ARG A 34 -0.25 -2.36 -7.31
N VAL A 35 0.61 -1.62 -8.01
CA VAL A 35 0.53 -0.14 -8.12
C VAL A 35 -0.87 0.38 -8.51
N PRO A 36 -1.60 -0.21 -9.49
CA PRO A 36 -2.95 0.26 -9.84
C PRO A 36 -3.95 0.15 -8.69
N GLN A 37 -3.86 -0.92 -7.88
CA GLN A 37 -4.71 -1.13 -6.71
C GLN A 37 -4.34 -0.19 -5.57
N LEU A 38 -3.04 0.08 -5.38
CA LEU A 38 -2.52 1.02 -4.39
C LEU A 38 -2.92 2.47 -4.71
N ARG A 39 -2.98 2.83 -5.99
CA ARG A 39 -3.23 4.22 -6.44
C ARG A 39 -4.63 4.73 -6.08
N ARG A 40 -5.62 3.84 -5.95
CA ARG A 40 -7.01 4.18 -5.58
C ARG A 40 -7.12 4.67 -4.12
N PRO A 41 -6.72 3.90 -3.10
CA PRO A 41 -6.72 4.35 -1.72
C PRO A 41 -5.72 5.50 -1.51
N ALA A 42 -4.55 5.49 -2.17
CA ALA A 42 -3.58 6.59 -2.08
C ALA A 42 -4.16 7.95 -2.51
N ARG A 43 -4.99 7.99 -3.58
CA ARG A 43 -5.70 9.22 -3.96
C ARG A 43 -6.75 9.66 -2.93
N SER A 44 -7.42 8.71 -2.30
CA SER A 44 -8.42 9.01 -1.26
C SER A 44 -7.75 9.57 0.00
N ILE A 45 -6.69 8.90 0.44
CA ILE A 45 -5.88 9.27 1.60
C ILE A 45 -5.17 10.60 1.35
N GLY A 46 -4.60 10.81 0.15
CA GLY A 46 -3.93 12.05 -0.24
C GLY A 46 -4.85 13.28 -0.21
N ARG A 47 -6.14 13.12 -0.54
CA ARG A 47 -7.13 14.20 -0.39
C ARG A 47 -7.41 14.55 1.07
N GLY A 48 -7.43 13.56 1.96
CA GLY A 48 -7.53 13.78 3.40
C GLY A 48 -6.24 14.33 4.03
N LEU A 49 -5.08 14.06 3.42
CA LEU A 49 -3.78 14.58 3.85
C LEU A 49 -3.58 16.07 3.54
N CYS A 50 -4.13 16.58 2.42
CA CYS A 50 -4.17 18.02 2.17
C CYS A 50 -4.97 18.81 3.22
N SER A 51 -5.87 18.15 3.96
CA SER A 51 -6.60 18.76 5.09
C SER A 51 -5.90 18.56 6.45
N TRP A 52 -4.76 17.86 6.50
CA TRP A 52 -4.04 17.63 7.74
C TRP A 52 -3.08 18.81 8.04
N PRO A 53 -3.22 19.50 9.18
CA PRO A 53 -2.52 20.77 9.44
C PRO A 53 -0.99 20.64 9.60
N GLY A 54 -0.44 19.42 9.66
CA GLY A 54 1.00 19.16 9.73
C GLY A 54 1.71 19.04 8.37
N TRP A 55 1.00 19.28 7.25
CA TRP A 55 1.53 19.20 5.88
C TRP A 55 1.65 20.57 5.18
N ARG A 56 1.40 21.70 5.87
CA ARG A 56 1.63 23.07 5.40
C ARG A 56 2.77 23.73 6.15
#